data_AF-A0A1F8AU57-F1
#
_entry.id   AF-A0A1F8AU57-F1
#
_cell.length_a   1.000
_cell.length_b   1.000
_cell.length_c   1.000
_cell.angle_alpha   90.00
_cell.angle_beta   90.00
_cell.angle_gamma   90.00
#
_symmetry.space_group_name_H-M   'P 1'
#
loop_
_entity.id
_entity.type
_entity.pdbx_description
1 polymer ?
#
loop_
_entity_poly.entity_id
_entity_poly.type
_entity_poly.pdbx_seq_one_letter_code
_entity_poly.pdbx_strand_id
1 'polypeptide(L)'
;MKDIPVKILKGIGATLEVYKDRIVIKRNLIAKLLEGFRGDKSMPLAKITSVQFQKANPLMSGYLQFSVSGGNESTGGIIDASKDENSILFSSDQNASAEEINSLVKSRI
;
A
#
# COMPACT_ATOMS: atom_id res chain seq x y z
N MET A 1 3.95 4.85 -25.01
CA MET A 1 3.06 5.62 -24.10
C MET A 1 3.72 5.63 -22.73
N LYS A 2 3.74 6.76 -22.00
CA LYS A 2 4.28 6.78 -20.63
C LYS A 2 3.38 5.94 -19.72
N ASP A 3 3.98 5.07 -18.91
CA ASP A 3 3.27 4.33 -17.87
C ASP A 3 2.94 5.31 -16.74
N ILE A 4 1.70 5.80 -16.72
CA ILE A 4 1.25 6.85 -15.79
C ILE A 4 0.31 6.23 -14.76
N PRO A 5 0.56 6.45 -13.46
CA PRO A 5 -0.33 5.96 -12.42
C PRO A 5 -1.71 6.63 -12.52
N VAL A 6 -2.77 5.84 -12.36
CA VAL A 6 -4.16 6.30 -12.34
C VAL A 6 -4.55 6.94 -11.01
N LYS A 7 -3.89 6.54 -9.91
CA LYS A 7 -4.01 7.10 -8.57
C LYS A 7 -2.66 7.03 -7.86
N ILE A 8 -2.44 7.98 -6.95
CA ILE A 8 -1.25 8.05 -6.10
C ILE A 8 -1.71 8.34 -4.67
N LEU A 9 -1.18 7.60 -3.70
CA LEU A 9 -1.34 7.84 -2.28
C LEU A 9 0.02 8.18 -1.68
N LYS A 10 0.11 9.34 -1.04
CA LYS A 10 1.32 9.78 -0.32
C LYS A 10 1.26 9.23 1.10
N GLY A 11 1.89 8.08 1.32
CA GLY A 11 1.97 7.45 2.63
C GLY A 11 3.11 7.99 3.49
N ILE A 12 3.20 7.44 4.69
CA ILE A 12 4.27 7.74 5.64
C ILE A 12 5.49 6.90 5.24
N GLY A 13 6.57 7.57 4.79
CA GLY A 13 7.81 6.90 4.37
C GLY A 13 7.71 6.11 3.06
N ALA A 14 6.55 6.13 2.39
CA ALA A 14 6.31 5.42 1.14
C ALA A 14 5.28 6.13 0.25
N THR A 15 5.28 5.84 -1.04
CA THR A 15 4.23 6.25 -1.99
C THR A 15 3.64 5.01 -2.64
N LEU A 16 2.30 4.92 -2.66
CA LEU A 16 1.60 3.89 -3.41
C LEU A 16 1.14 4.49 -4.74
N GLU A 17 1.54 3.87 -5.83
CA GLU A 17 1.12 4.19 -7.18
C GLU A 17 0.25 3.07 -7.72
N VAL A 18 -0.94 3.42 -8.20
CA VAL A 18 -1.89 2.46 -8.76
C VAL A 18 -1.88 2.61 -10.27
N TYR A 19 -1.66 1.52 -11.00
CA TYR A 19 -1.66 1.46 -12.46
C TYR A 19 -2.90 0.70 -12.96
N LYS A 20 -2.97 0.45 -14.27
CA LYS A 20 -4.08 -0.32 -14.85
C LYS A 20 -4.02 -1.81 -14.47
N ASP A 21 -2.81 -2.37 -14.42
CA ASP A 21 -2.54 -3.80 -14.28
C ASP A 21 -1.83 -4.16 -12.96
N ARG A 22 -1.28 -3.18 -12.24
CA ARG A 22 -0.47 -3.39 -11.03
C ARG A 22 -0.58 -2.24 -10.04
N ILE A 23 -0.06 -2.46 -8.84
CA ILE A 23 0.27 -1.43 -7.86
C ILE A 23 1.77 -1.46 -7.59
N VAL A 24 2.32 -0.31 -7.21
CA VAL A 24 3.73 -0.17 -6.84
C VAL A 24 3.84 0.61 -5.54
N ILE A 25 4.45 0.02 -4.51
CA ILE A 25 4.79 0.69 -3.26
C ILE A 25 6.26 1.09 -3.33
N LYS A 26 6.51 2.40 -3.46
CA LYS A 26 7.85 3.00 -3.50
C LYS A 26 8.25 3.47 -2.12
N ARG A 27 9.31 2.89 -1.54
CA ARG A 27 9.83 3.29 -0.22
C ARG A 27 10.82 4.44 -0.36
N ASN A 28 10.74 5.42 0.53
CA ASN A 28 11.68 6.53 0.56
C ASN A 28 13.09 6.04 0.95
N LEU A 29 14.13 6.74 0.50
CA LEU A 29 15.54 6.38 0.73
C LEU A 29 15.89 6.22 2.22
N ILE A 30 15.24 6.99 3.10
CA ILE A 30 15.43 6.90 4.56
C ILE A 30 14.87 5.58 5.10
N ALA A 31 13.68 5.16 4.64
CA ALA A 31 13.10 3.88 5.02
C ALA A 31 13.95 2.70 4.51
N LYS A 32 14.49 2.82 3.29
CA LYS A 32 15.42 1.83 2.70
C LYS A 32 16.72 1.68 3.50
N LEU A 33 17.17 2.73 4.17
CA LEU A 33 18.39 2.68 4.99
C LEU A 33 18.11 2.09 6.38
N LEU A 34 16.96 2.39 6.98
CA LEU A 34 16.59 1.95 8.33
C LEU A 34 16.06 0.51 8.40
N GLU A 35 15.35 0.04 7.36
CA GLU A 35 14.67 -1.27 7.37
C GLU A 35 15.46 -2.36 6.60
N GLY A 36 16.69 -2.05 6.19
CA GLY A 36 17.42 -2.78 5.14
C GLY A 36 16.86 -2.42 3.76
N PHE A 37 17.63 -2.62 2.69
CA PHE A 37 17.24 -2.29 1.31
C PHE A 37 16.00 -3.08 0.84
N ARG A 38 14.81 -2.71 1.32
CA ARG A 38 13.53 -3.15 0.80
C ARG A 38 13.22 -2.29 -0.42
N GLY A 39 13.40 -2.90 -1.59
CA GLY A 39 13.17 -2.25 -2.88
C GLY A 39 11.72 -1.83 -3.09
N ASP A 40 11.46 -1.16 -4.21
CA ASP A 40 10.08 -0.85 -4.58
C ASP A 40 9.33 -2.16 -4.83
N LYS A 41 8.15 -2.31 -4.22
CA LYS A 41 7.33 -3.52 -4.35
C LYS A 41 6.29 -3.33 -5.43
N SER A 42 6.48 -4.01 -6.57
CA SER A 42 5.47 -4.08 -7.63
C SER A 42 4.64 -5.34 -7.48
N MET A 43 3.31 -5.20 -7.44
CA MET A 43 2.35 -6.30 -7.34
C MET A 43 1.34 -6.22 -8.48
N PRO A 44 1.26 -7.23 -9.37
CA PRO A 44 0.18 -7.32 -10.35
C PRO A 44 -1.19 -7.40 -9.65
N LEU A 45 -2.18 -6.66 -10.11
CA LEU A 45 -3.54 -6.70 -9.56
C LEU A 45 -4.12 -8.12 -9.63
N ALA A 46 -3.82 -8.86 -10.70
CA ALA A 46 -4.23 -10.26 -10.88
C ALA A 46 -3.66 -11.24 -9.84
N LYS A 47 -2.69 -10.81 -9.02
CA LYS A 47 -2.14 -11.60 -7.91
C LYS A 47 -2.65 -11.16 -6.55
N ILE A 48 -3.35 -10.03 -6.48
CA ILE A 48 -3.93 -9.52 -5.24
C ILE A 48 -5.23 -10.28 -4.97
N THR A 49 -5.32 -10.90 -3.80
CA THR A 49 -6.49 -11.68 -3.37
C THR A 49 -7.41 -10.88 -2.45
N SER A 50 -6.86 -9.93 -1.70
CA SER A 50 -7.63 -9.06 -0.83
C SER A 50 -6.92 -7.73 -0.59
N VAL A 51 -7.68 -6.72 -0.20
CA VAL A 51 -7.15 -5.46 0.32
C VAL A 51 -7.86 -5.12 1.62
N GLN A 52 -7.09 -4.91 2.67
CA GLN A 52 -7.57 -4.41 3.94
C GLN A 52 -7.35 -2.91 4.01
N PHE A 53 -8.37 -2.19 4.47
CA PHE A 53 -8.34 -0.76 4.70
C PHE A 53 -8.70 -0.48 6.15
N GLN A 54 -7.82 0.24 6.84
CA GLN A 54 -8.11 0.82 8.14
C GLN A 54 -7.93 2.34 8.08
N LYS A 55 -8.99 3.05 8.46
CA LYS A 55 -9.02 4.51 8.46
C LYS A 55 -8.04 5.07 9.48
N ALA A 56 -7.32 6.12 9.10
CA ALA A 56 -6.49 6.92 9.98
C ALA A 56 -7.35 7.86 10.83
N ASN A 57 -6.90 8.12 12.05
CA ASN A 57 -7.49 9.08 12.98
C ASN A 57 -6.40 10.01 13.54
N PRO A 58 -6.75 11.10 14.28
CA PRO A 58 -5.75 12.09 14.71
C PRO A 58 -4.62 11.52 15.59
N LEU A 59 -4.84 10.35 16.21
CA LEU A 59 -3.90 9.72 17.13
C LEU A 59 -3.16 8.52 16.54
N MET A 60 -3.69 7.90 15.47
CA MET A 60 -3.12 6.70 14.87
C MET A 60 -3.17 6.74 13.35
N SER A 61 -2.09 6.28 12.72
CA SER A 61 -2.00 6.11 11.28
C SER A 61 -2.99 5.05 10.79
N GLY A 62 -3.55 5.28 9.61
CA GLY A 62 -4.32 4.30 8.86
C GLY A 62 -3.41 3.46 7.97
N TYR A 63 -3.96 2.42 7.36
CA TYR A 63 -3.20 1.59 6.45
C TYR A 63 -4.05 0.97 5.33
N LEU A 64 -3.37 0.68 4.22
CA LEU A 64 -3.79 -0.28 3.21
C LEU A 64 -2.83 -1.46 3.27
N GLN A 65 -3.35 -2.68 3.35
CA GLN A 65 -2.56 -3.91 3.29
C GLN A 65 -3.10 -4.79 2.17
N PHE A 66 -2.22 -5.26 1.30
CA PHE A 66 -2.57 -6.09 0.14
C PHE A 66 -2.17 -7.53 0.39
N SER A 67 -3.11 -8.45 0.20
CA SER A 67 -2.84 -9.88 0.22
C SER A 67 -2.54 -10.40 -1.17
N VAL A 68 -1.59 -11.33 -1.30
CA VAL A 68 -1.13 -11.85 -2.59
C VAL A 68 -1.04 -13.36 -2.61
N SER A 69 -1.62 -13.98 -3.65
CA SER A 69 -1.63 -15.45 -3.77
C SER A 69 -0.21 -16.03 -3.79
N GLY A 70 0.12 -16.92 -2.85
CA GLY A 70 1.43 -17.57 -2.74
C GLY A 70 2.49 -16.77 -1.97
N GLY A 71 2.11 -15.68 -1.28
CA GLY A 71 2.98 -14.94 -0.37
C GLY A 71 2.95 -15.50 1.07
N ASN A 72 4.03 -15.29 1.82
CA ASN A 72 4.08 -15.49 3.26
C ASN A 72 3.60 -14.20 3.93
N GLU A 73 2.32 -14.13 4.30
CA GLU A 73 1.67 -12.90 4.77
C GLU A 73 1.47 -12.86 6.29
N SER A 74 1.68 -11.68 6.90
CA SER A 74 1.40 -11.43 8.31
C SER A 74 0.01 -10.79 8.46
N THR A 75 -0.94 -11.51 9.04
CA THR A 75 -2.35 -11.09 9.19
C THR A 75 -2.65 -10.28 10.47
N GLY A 76 -1.66 -9.63 11.10
CA GLY A 76 -1.81 -9.03 12.44
C GLY A 76 -1.82 -7.49 12.51
N GLY A 77 -2.83 -6.85 11.91
CA GLY A 77 -3.21 -5.46 12.23
C GLY A 77 -2.15 -4.37 11.98
N ILE A 78 -2.28 -3.20 12.64
CA ILE A 78 -1.46 -2.00 12.37
C ILE A 78 0.04 -2.22 12.62
N ILE A 79 0.39 -2.93 13.70
CA ILE A 79 1.79 -3.15 14.09
C ILE A 79 2.50 -4.03 13.06
N ASP A 80 1.82 -5.05 12.54
CA ASP A 80 2.35 -5.88 11.47
C ASP A 80 2.32 -5.13 10.12
N ALA A 81 1.29 -4.32 9.86
CA ALA A 81 1.22 -3.47 8.67
C ALA A 81 2.34 -2.43 8.63
N SER A 82 2.89 -1.99 9.76
CA SER A 82 4.09 -1.12 9.75
C SER A 82 5.35 -1.84 9.27
N LYS A 83 5.41 -3.17 9.40
CA LYS A 83 6.57 -3.99 9.07
C LYS A 83 6.38 -4.82 7.80
N ASP A 84 5.18 -4.84 7.25
CA ASP A 84 4.81 -5.57 6.04
C ASP A 84 5.26 -4.80 4.78
N GLU A 85 5.78 -5.53 3.80
CA GLU A 85 6.20 -4.98 2.52
C GLU A 85 5.01 -4.69 1.59
N ASN A 86 3.90 -5.37 1.81
CA ASN A 86 2.67 -5.30 1.03
C ASN A 86 1.67 -4.30 1.62
N SER A 87 2.12 -3.39 2.48
CA SER A 87 1.27 -2.40 3.15
C SER A 87 1.80 -0.98 2.98
N ILE A 88 0.91 -0.01 3.07
CA ILE A 88 1.26 1.41 3.14
C ILE A 88 0.50 2.07 4.30
N LEU A 89 1.24 2.75 5.16
CA LEU A 89 0.67 3.59 6.22
C LEU A 89 0.39 4.99 5.68
N PHE A 90 -0.66 5.63 6.18
CA PHE A 90 -1.01 6.99 5.79
C PHE A 90 -1.64 7.78 6.94
N SER A 91 -1.59 9.11 6.82
CA SER A 91 -2.15 10.06 7.77
C SER A 91 -3.62 10.37 7.50
N SER A 92 -4.32 10.97 8.46
CA SER A 92 -5.77 11.22 8.38
C SER A 92 -6.22 12.09 7.20
N ASP A 93 -5.35 12.95 6.67
CA ASP A 93 -5.59 13.75 5.46
C ASP A 93 -5.70 12.89 4.18
N GLN A 94 -5.12 11.69 4.19
CA GLN A 94 -5.13 10.77 3.05
C GLN A 94 -6.29 9.76 3.09
N ASN A 95 -7.16 9.82 4.11
CA ASN A 95 -8.26 8.86 4.28
C ASN A 95 -9.14 8.72 3.03
N ALA A 96 -9.56 9.84 2.43
CA ALA A 96 -10.41 9.81 1.24
C ALA A 96 -9.69 9.13 0.05
N SER A 97 -8.42 9.46 -0.16
CA SER A 97 -7.61 8.84 -1.24
C SER A 97 -7.41 7.35 -1.01
N ALA A 98 -7.16 6.93 0.23
CA ALA A 98 -6.99 5.52 0.59
C ALA A 98 -8.30 4.73 0.41
N GLU A 99 -9.45 5.30 0.77
CA GLU A 99 -10.77 4.68 0.59
C GLU A 99 -11.14 4.51 -0.90
N GLU A 100 -10.86 5.53 -1.72
CA GLU A 100 -11.01 5.45 -3.17
C GLU A 100 -10.14 4.36 -3.78
N ILE A 101 -8.87 4.26 -3.37
CA ILE A 101 -7.94 3.22 -3.85
C ILE A 101 -8.42 1.84 -3.43
N ASN A 102 -8.84 1.66 -2.18
CA ASN A 102 -9.42 0.41 -1.70
C ASN A 102 -10.61 -0.02 -2.57
N SER A 103 -11.51 0.91 -2.87
CA SER A 103 -12.68 0.66 -3.72
C SER A 103 -12.28 0.30 -5.16
N LEU A 104 -11.32 1.02 -5.73
CA LEU A 104 -10.79 0.76 -7.06
C LEU A 104 -10.13 -0.63 -7.14
N VAL A 105 -9.29 -0.99 -6.18
CA VAL A 105 -8.62 -2.30 -6.16
C VAL A 105 -9.64 -3.41 -6.01
N LYS A 106 -10.62 -3.27 -5.11
CA LYS A 106 -11.71 -4.26 -4.94
C LYS A 106 -12.54 -4.46 -6.20
N SER A 107 -12.69 -3.44 -7.05
CA SER A 107 -13.41 -3.58 -8.32
C SER A 107 -12.63 -4.34 -9.41
N ARG A 108 -11.35 -4.65 -9.18
CA ARG A 108 -10.44 -5.23 -10.17
C ARG A 108 -9.87 -6.60 -9.78
N ILE A 109 -10.22 -7.09 -8.59
CA ILE A 109 -9.81 -8.39 -8.05
C ILE A 109 -11.02 -9.30 -7.91
#